data_AF-A0A7V6TA23-F1
#
_entry.id   AF-A0A7V6TA23-F1
#
_cell.length_a   1.000
_cell.length_b   1.000
_cell.length_c   1.000
_cell.angle_alpha   90.00
_cell.angle_beta   90.00
_cell.angle_gamma   90.00
#
_symmetry.space_group_name_H-M   'P 1'
#
loop_
_entity.id
_entity.type
_entity.pdbx_description
1 polymer ?
#
loop_
_entity_poly.entity_id
_entity_poly.type
_entity_poly.pdbx_seq_one_letter_code
_entity_poly.pdbx_strand_id
1 'polypeptide(L)' 'MLIEVFTFGDFDIKINKKSVLEKSIRANKNLELFKYFITYKNKKLAPGTIVEDLWRDDEVVDPKNALRT' A
#
# COMPACT_ATOMS: atom_id res chain seq x y z
N MET A 1 -14.66 15.85 -6.33
CA MET A 1 -13.24 15.49 -6.61
C MET A 1 -13.24 14.11 -7.25
N LEU A 2 -12.60 13.95 -8.41
CA LEU A 2 -12.51 12.65 -9.08
C LEU A 2 -11.20 11.95 -8.68
N ILE A 3 -11.31 10.70 -8.24
CA ILE A 3 -10.18 9.82 -7.90
C ILE A 3 -10.27 8.58 -8.79
N GLU A 4 -9.20 8.31 -9.52
CA GLU A 4 -9.06 7.12 -10.38
C GLU A 4 -7.88 6.30 -9.85
N VAL A 5 -8.08 4.99 -9.73
CA VAL A 5 -7.07 4.05 -9.21
C VAL A 5 -6.80 3.00 -10.27
N PHE A 6 -5.55 2.91 -10.70
CA PHE A 6 -5.07 1.98 -11.71
C PHE A 6 -4.23 0.92 -11.01
N THR A 7 -4.69 -0.33 -11.03
CA THR A 7 -4.03 -1.45 -10.34
C THR A 7 -3.39 -2.47 -11.29
N PHE A 8 -3.73 -2.41 -12.58
CA PHE A 8 -3.21 -3.33 -13.59
C PHE A 8 -2.04 -2.68 -14.33
N GLY A 9 -0.88 -3.35 -14.32
CA GLY A 9 0.37 -2.79 -14.84
C GLY A 9 1.00 -1.82 -13.85
N ASP A 10 1.39 -0.64 -14.33
CA ASP A 10 1.95 0.41 -13.47
C ASP A 10 0.88 0.97 -12.54
N PHE A 11 1.06 0.72 -11.24
CA PHE A 11 0.15 1.21 -10.23
C PHE A 11 0.16 2.75 -10.19
N ASP A 12 -1.02 3.38 -10.34
CA ASP A 12 -1.16 4.83 -10.30
C ASP A 12 -2.46 5.26 -9.60
N ILE A 13 -2.42 6.47 -9.04
CA ILE A 13 -3.60 7.16 -8.54
C ILE A 13 -3.64 8.54 -9.18
N LYS A 14 -4.77 8.87 -9.77
CA LYS A 14 -4.98 10.18 -10.38
C LYS A 14 -6.05 10.94 -9.61
N ILE A 15 -5.71 12.17 -9.22
CA ILE A 15 -6.67 13.13 -8.67
C ILE A 15 -6.90 14.18 -9.74
N ASN A 16 -8.14 14.31 -10.20
CA ASN A 16 -8.50 15.21 -11.31
C ASN A 16 -7.55 15.00 -12.53
N LYS A 17 -7.33 13.73 -12.92
CA LYS A 17 -6.45 13.28 -14.02
C LYS A 17 -4.94 13.49 -13.84
N LYS A 18 -4.48 14.01 -12.70
CA LYS A 18 -3.05 14.18 -12.41
C LYS A 18 -2.53 13.04 -11.53
N SER A 19 -1.48 12.35 -11.98
CA SER A 19 -0.80 11.33 -11.17
C SER A 19 -0.23 11.95 -9.91
N VAL A 20 -0.44 11.29 -8.77
CA VAL A 20 0.16 11.67 -7.49
C VAL A 20 1.44 10.87 -7.19
N LEU A 21 1.75 9.85 -7.99
CA LEU A 21 2.88 8.94 -7.80
C LEU A 21 4.05 9.22 -8.76
N GLU A 22 3.89 10.12 -9.74
CA GLU A 22 4.93 10.51 -10.73
C GLU A 22 6.30 10.87 -10.11
N LYS A 23 6.34 11.36 -8.86
CA LYS A 23 7.58 11.75 -8.16
C LYS A 23 8.10 10.70 -7.18
N SER A 24 7.36 9.63 -6.91
CA SER A 24 7.77 8.57 -5.99
C SER A 24 8.36 7.40 -6.76
N ILE A 25 9.65 7.52 -7.12
CA ILE A 25 10.37 6.50 -7.91
C ILE A 25 10.72 5.26 -7.05
N ARG A 26 10.68 5.36 -5.72
CA ARG A 26 11.07 4.26 -4.83
C ARG A 26 9.84 3.66 -4.14
N ALA A 27 9.59 2.38 -4.41
CA ALA A 27 8.68 1.58 -3.60
C ALA A 27 9.24 1.51 -2.17
N ASN A 28 8.63 2.27 -1.27
CA ASN A 28 8.87 2.15 0.16
C ASN A 28 7.74 1.32 0.78
N LYS A 29 7.98 0.81 1.99
CA LYS A 29 7.03 -0.01 2.73
C LYS A 29 5.63 0.63 2.85
N ASN A 30 5.56 1.96 2.90
CA ASN A 30 4.31 2.71 2.98
C ASN A 30 3.51 2.62 1.67
N LEU A 31 4.17 2.73 0.50
CA LEU A 31 3.50 2.58 -0.79
C LEU A 31 2.99 1.15 -0.99
N GLU A 32 3.77 0.15 -0.60
CA GLU A 32 3.35 -1.26 -0.68
C GLU A 32 2.18 -1.56 0.27
N LEU A 33 2.23 -1.05 1.50
CA LEU A 33 1.12 -1.14 2.45
C LEU A 33 -0.14 -0.45 1.91
N PHE A 34 0.01 0.72 1.31
CA PHE A 34 -1.11 1.46 0.74
C PHE A 34 -1.73 0.73 -0.46
N LYS A 35 -0.91 0.17 -1.38
CA LYS A 35 -1.39 -0.72 -2.46
C LYS A 35 -2.16 -1.91 -1.89
N TYR A 36 -1.65 -2.54 -0.84
CA TYR A 36 -2.30 -3.68 -0.20
C TYR A 36 -3.70 -3.32 0.32
N PHE A 37 -3.85 -2.17 0.99
CA PHE A 37 -5.17 -1.70 1.46
C PHE A 37 -6.17 -1.44 0.32
N ILE A 38 -5.69 -0.97 -0.83
CA ILE A 38 -6.53 -0.80 -2.02
C ILE A 38 -6.96 -2.16 -2.58
N THR A 39 -6.01 -3.09 -2.74
CA THR A 39 -6.28 -4.44 -3.27
C THR A 39 -7.32 -5.18 -2.44
N TYR A 40 -7.26 -5.06 -1.12
CA TYR A 40 -8.18 -5.71 -0.19
C TYR A 40 -9.24 -4.76 0.38
N LYS A 41 -9.60 -3.71 -0.37
CA LYS A 41 -10.63 -2.74 0.04
C LYS A 41 -11.92 -3.46 0.48
N ASN A 42 -12.52 -2.97 1.56
CA ASN A 42 -13.73 -3.50 2.20
C ASN A 42 -13.57 -4.88 2.86
N LYS A 43 -12.35 -5.40 3.01
CA LYS A 43 -12.08 -6.60 3.83
C LYS A 43 -11.54 -6.18 5.19
N LYS A 44 -11.87 -6.95 6.23
CA LYS A 44 -11.19 -6.84 7.52
C LYS A 44 -9.79 -7.44 7.38
N LEU A 45 -8.77 -6.67 7.73
CA LEU A 45 -7.38 -7.09 7.66
C LEU A 45 -6.80 -7.14 9.07
N ALA A 46 -6.20 -8.27 9.42
CA ALA A 46 -5.46 -8.40 10.66
C ALA A 46 -4.02 -7.89 10.47
N PRO A 47 -3.46 -7.15 11.44
CA PRO A 47 -2.06 -6.68 11.38
C PRO A 47 -1.05 -7.79 11.07
N GLY A 48 -1.22 -8.97 11.68
CA GLY A 48 -0.33 -10.11 11.44
C GLY A 48 -0.32 -10.57 9.98
N THR A 49 -1.50 -10.67 9.36
CA THR A 49 -1.65 -11.06 7.95
C THR A 49 -1.00 -10.05 7.01
N ILE A 50 -1.13 -8.75 7.29
CA ILE A 50 -0.50 -7.70 6.47
C ILE A 50 1.02 -7.83 6.50
N VAL A 51 1.59 -8.05 7.70
CA VAL A 51 3.04 -8.20 7.87
C VAL A 51 3.54 -9.48 7.22
N GLU A 52 2.81 -10.59 7.35
CA GLU A 52 3.16 -11.85 6.71
C GLU A 52 3.11 -11.75 5.17
N ASP A 53 2.11 -11.07 4.61
CA ASP A 53 1.96 -10.92 3.16
C ASP A 53 2.99 -9.97 2.54
N LEU A 54 3.37 -8.90 3.25
CA LEU A 54 4.24 -7.84 2.72
C LEU A 54 5.72 -7.96 3.12
N TRP A 55 6.02 -8.52 4.29
CA TRP A 55 7.35 -8.47 4.91
C TRP A 55 7.76 -9.81 5.53
N ARG A 56 7.33 -10.93 4.95
CA ARG A 56 7.59 -12.29 5.44
C ARG A 56 9.05 -12.56 5.80
N ASP A 57 9.96 -12.05 4.98
CA ASP A 57 11.40 -12.31 5.09
C ASP A 57 12.14 -11.25 5.94
N ASP A 58 11.46 -10.16 6.32
CA ASP A 58 12.02 -9.20 7.25
C ASP A 58 11.78 -9.73 8.68
N GLU A 59 12.79 -9.66 9.55
CA GLU A 59 12.58 -9.83 10.99
C GLU A 59 11.75 -8.64 11.52
N VAL A 60 10.45 -8.66 11.30
CA VAL A 60 9.53 -7.65 11.82
C VAL A 60 9.31 -7.95 13.30
N VAL A 61 10.19 -7.36 14.12
CA VAL A 61 10.23 -7.54 15.59
C VAL A 61 8.91 -7.15 16.27
N ASP A 62 8.11 -6.26 15.66
CA ASP A 62 6.79 -5.89 16.18
C ASP A 62 5.79 -5.46 15.07
N PRO A 63 4.91 -6.36 14.62
CA PRO A 63 3.88 -6.09 13.61
C PRO A 63 2.90 -4.97 13.98
N LYS A 64 2.61 -4.78 15.27
CA LYS A 64 1.66 -3.76 15.73
C LYS A 64 2.28 -2.36 15.64
N ASN A 65 3.58 -2.25 15.92
CA ASN A 65 4.31 -1.00 15.80
C ASN A 65 4.71 -0.68 14.35
N ALA A 66 4.93 -1.68 13.51
CA ALA A 66 5.24 -1.49 12.08
C ALA A 66 4.12 -0.78 11.30
N LEU A 67 2.86 -0.97 11.69
CA LEU A 67 1.69 -0.34 11.06
C LEU A 67 1.27 0.99 11.70
N ARG A 68 1.96 1.44 12.76
CA ARG A 68 1.59 2.62 13.56
C ARG A 68 2.19 3.93 13.04
N THR A 69 2.53 3.98 11.74
CA THR A 69 3.20 5.10 11.04
C THR A 69 2.50 6.43 11.24
#